data_AF-A0A6L5Y4V4-F1
#
_entry.id   AF-A0A6L5Y4V4-F1
#
_cell.length_a   1.000
_cell.length_b   1.000
_cell.length_c   1.000
_cell.angle_alpha   90.00
_cell.angle_beta   90.00
_cell.angle_gamma   90.00
#
_symmetry.space_group_name_H-M   'P 1'
#
loop_
_entity.id
_entity.type
_entity.pdbx_description
1 polymer ?
#
loop_
_entity_poly.entity_id
_entity_poly.type
_entity_poly.pdbx_seq_one_letter_code
_entity_poly.pdbx_strand_id
1 'polypeptide(L)'
;MILADKIMELRKRAGWSQEQLAERLGVSRQSVSKWESAQSIPDMSKILQLSGLFGVSTDYLLKDEIEEADVTSDVGVMECDGEETSLRRVTMEMAGSFLEVKAMTAPKIAFGVMLCILSPVALIFLSGASEYGMIPIEEDRAAMTGLIPTILFIAAGVALFVSAGMKLGKYEYLEKEPIDTVYGVEGMVRDRMKKWEDTYRRMMVIGIGLCVIACLPIFIAGAIFRSDDDMPMILAVCLLLVLVSAGVYLIVRASVTWNGYRALLEEGEYSRSHKKINRSVSGAYWGITVAIYLGSSFLSGRWEMTWIIWPVAGVLYGAIVEILETRSRNS
;
A
#
# COMPACT_ATOMS: atom_id res chain seq x y z
N MET A 1 -2.77 -19.27 25.24
CA MET A 1 -2.81 -20.13 26.45
C MET A 1 -2.19 -19.39 27.64
N ILE A 2 -2.70 -19.58 28.87
CA ILE A 2 -2.09 -18.97 30.08
C ILE A 2 -0.94 -19.81 30.64
N LEU A 3 -0.08 -19.23 31.48
CA LEU A 3 1.07 -19.91 32.10
C LEU A 3 0.72 -21.25 32.77
N ALA A 4 -0.42 -21.31 33.47
CA ALA A 4 -0.89 -22.54 34.13
C ALA A 4 -1.12 -23.70 33.14
N ASP A 5 -1.72 -23.40 31.98
CA ASP A 5 -1.98 -24.37 30.92
C ASP A 5 -0.67 -24.88 30.32
N LYS A 6 0.29 -23.98 30.09
CA LYS A 6 1.60 -24.33 29.52
C LYS A 6 2.41 -25.23 30.45
N ILE A 7 2.43 -24.94 31.76
CA ILE A 7 3.11 -25.80 32.74
C ILE A 7 2.47 -27.20 32.74
N MET A 8 1.13 -27.26 32.76
CA MET A 8 0.42 -28.55 32.75
C MET A 8 0.69 -29.34 31.47
N GLU A 9 0.68 -28.67 30.32
CA GLU A 9 0.92 -29.29 29.03
C GLU A 9 2.35 -29.82 28.92
N LEU A 10 3.36 -29.00 29.26
CA LEU A 10 4.77 -29.40 29.23
C LEU A 10 5.03 -30.58 30.18
N ARG A 11 4.44 -30.57 31.37
CA ARG A 11 4.51 -31.70 32.31
C ARG A 11 3.93 -32.98 31.70
N LYS A 12 2.75 -32.89 31.07
CA LYS A 12 2.10 -34.03 30.42
C LYS A 12 2.91 -34.55 29.23
N ARG A 13 3.47 -33.67 28.39
CA ARG A 13 4.34 -34.04 27.28
C ARG A 13 5.62 -34.74 27.76
N ALA A 14 6.17 -34.32 28.89
CA ALA A 14 7.31 -34.96 29.53
C ALA A 14 6.96 -36.27 30.28
N GLY A 15 5.67 -36.63 30.37
CA GLY A 15 5.20 -37.84 31.05
C GLY A 15 5.35 -37.82 32.57
N TRP A 16 5.46 -36.63 33.19
CA TRP A 16 5.73 -36.51 34.63
C TRP A 16 4.46 -36.37 35.46
N SER A 17 4.46 -36.92 36.67
CA SER A 17 3.48 -36.59 37.70
C SER A 17 3.77 -35.20 38.30
N GLN A 18 2.79 -34.59 38.96
CA GLN A 18 3.00 -33.33 39.69
C GLN A 18 4.06 -33.48 40.79
N GLU A 19 4.15 -34.67 41.42
CA GLU A 19 5.18 -34.99 42.42
C GLU A 19 6.57 -34.96 41.80
N GLN A 20 6.73 -35.59 40.63
CA GLN A 20 8.01 -35.66 39.92
C GLN A 20 8.46 -34.29 39.39
N LEU A 21 7.53 -33.42 39.00
CA LEU A 21 7.87 -32.04 38.64
C LEU A 21 8.29 -31.24 39.88
N ALA A 22 7.60 -31.44 41.01
CA ALA A 22 7.92 -30.78 42.27
C ALA A 22 9.30 -31.16 42.81
N GLU A 23 9.65 -32.45 42.73
CA GLU A 23 10.96 -32.97 43.12
C GLU A 23 12.08 -32.34 42.27
N ARG A 24 11.92 -32.29 40.94
CA ARG A 24 12.91 -31.68 40.03
C ARG A 24 13.08 -30.18 40.23
N LEU A 25 12.04 -29.49 40.69
CA LEU A 25 12.07 -28.07 40.99
C LEU A 25 12.43 -27.77 42.45
N GLY A 26 12.60 -28.78 43.31
CA GLY A 26 12.85 -28.59 44.74
C GLY A 26 11.74 -27.80 45.44
N VAL A 27 10.47 -28.07 45.10
CA VAL A 27 9.28 -27.46 45.72
C VAL A 27 8.31 -28.52 46.20
N SER A 28 7.29 -28.12 46.97
CA SER A 28 6.22 -29.04 47.37
C SER A 28 5.27 -29.34 46.20
N ARG A 29 4.72 -30.56 46.15
CA ARG A 29 3.66 -30.93 45.18
C ARG A 29 2.48 -29.96 45.19
N GLN A 30 2.12 -29.43 46.37
CA GLN A 30 1.06 -28.44 46.52
C GLN A 30 1.37 -27.14 45.75
N SER A 31 2.63 -26.74 45.65
CA SER A 31 3.04 -25.55 44.89
C SER A 31 2.78 -25.75 43.40
N VAL A 32 3.20 -26.90 42.85
CA VAL A 32 2.94 -27.26 41.44
C VAL A 32 1.44 -27.34 41.15
N SER A 33 0.65 -27.93 42.05
CA SER A 33 -0.81 -27.99 41.87
C SER A 33 -1.46 -26.60 41.86
N LYS A 34 -0.97 -25.65 42.67
CA LYS A 34 -1.47 -24.27 42.66
C LYS A 34 -1.05 -23.51 41.40
N TRP A 35 0.12 -23.79 40.83
CA TRP A 35 0.55 -23.23 39.56
C TRP A 35 -0.30 -23.73 38.39
N GLU A 36 -0.53 -25.05 38.30
CA GLU A 36 -1.35 -25.67 37.24
C GLU A 36 -2.84 -25.31 37.33
N SER A 37 -3.31 -24.83 38.49
CA SER A 37 -4.70 -24.37 38.70
C SER A 37 -4.83 -22.84 38.72
N ALA A 38 -3.78 -22.11 38.34
CA ALA A 38 -3.71 -20.64 38.34
C ALA A 38 -4.00 -19.97 39.71
N GLN A 39 -3.89 -20.71 40.82
CA GLN A 39 -4.09 -20.19 42.18
C GLN A 39 -2.87 -19.45 42.73
N SER A 40 -1.70 -19.67 42.14
CA SER A 40 -0.46 -18.94 42.46
C SER A 40 0.47 -18.96 41.26
N ILE A 41 1.42 -18.03 41.21
CA ILE A 41 2.38 -17.89 40.11
C ILE A 41 3.76 -18.35 40.63
N PRO A 42 4.53 -19.13 39.86
CA PRO A 42 5.92 -19.45 40.22
C PRO A 42 6.77 -18.17 40.26
N ASP A 43 7.74 -18.11 41.17
CA ASP A 43 8.69 -17.00 41.18
C ASP A 43 9.63 -17.04 39.97
N MET A 44 10.37 -15.96 39.74
CA MET A 44 11.28 -15.82 38.59
C MET A 44 12.36 -16.93 38.56
N SER A 45 12.85 -17.36 39.72
CA SER A 45 13.83 -18.45 39.80
C SER A 45 13.22 -19.77 39.34
N LYS A 46 11.96 -20.05 39.69
CA LYS A 46 11.24 -21.26 39.25
C LYS A 46 10.88 -21.21 37.77
N ILE A 47 10.56 -20.02 37.23
CA ILE A 47 10.33 -19.85 35.78
C ILE A 47 11.59 -20.20 34.98
N LEU A 48 12.77 -19.75 35.42
CA LEU A 48 14.04 -20.11 34.77
C LEU A 48 14.32 -21.61 34.85
N GLN A 49 14.05 -22.24 36.00
CA GLN A 49 14.21 -23.69 36.17
C GLN A 49 13.22 -24.49 35.30
N LEU A 50 11.97 -24.03 35.19
CA LEU A 50 10.96 -24.60 34.29
C LEU A 50 11.40 -24.52 32.82
N SER A 51 11.92 -23.37 32.40
CA SER A 51 12.49 -23.16 31.06
C SER A 51 13.62 -24.15 30.77
N GLY A 52 14.57 -24.31 31.71
CA GLY A 52 15.66 -25.27 31.59
C GLY A 52 15.20 -26.74 31.59
N LEU A 53 14.23 -27.10 32.44
CA LEU A 53 13.72 -28.48 32.55
C LEU A 53 12.93 -28.93 31.32
N PHE A 54 12.19 -28.01 30.69
CA PHE A 54 11.35 -28.31 29.53
C PHE A 54 12.00 -27.97 28.19
N GLY A 55 13.17 -27.32 28.19
CA GLY A 55 13.87 -26.91 26.96
C GLY A 55 13.10 -25.85 26.16
N VAL A 56 12.32 -25.02 26.84
CA VAL A 56 11.54 -23.92 26.23
C VAL A 56 12.07 -22.58 26.70
N SER A 57 11.85 -21.50 25.94
CA SER A 57 12.20 -20.16 26.40
C SER A 57 11.31 -19.71 27.56
N THR A 58 11.84 -18.87 28.45
CA THR A 58 11.02 -18.18 29.46
C THR A 58 9.94 -17.30 28.83
N ASP A 59 10.23 -16.76 27.65
CA ASP A 59 9.28 -16.01 26.82
C ASP A 59 8.05 -16.86 26.44
N TYR A 60 8.27 -18.11 26.01
CA TYR A 60 7.18 -19.05 25.75
C TYR A 60 6.34 -19.31 27.00
N LEU A 61 6.95 -19.42 28.18
CA LEU A 61 6.20 -19.63 29.43
C LEU A 61 5.36 -18.39 29.80
N LEU A 62 5.91 -17.19 29.66
CA LEU A 62 5.35 -15.94 30.19
C LEU A 62 4.43 -15.19 29.23
N LYS A 63 4.61 -15.29 27.91
CA LYS A 63 3.77 -14.56 26.96
C LYS A 63 2.42 -15.22 26.79
N ASP A 64 1.36 -14.59 27.27
CA ASP A 64 0.03 -14.97 26.83
C ASP A 64 -0.08 -14.74 25.32
N GLU A 65 -0.63 -15.70 24.56
CA GLU A 65 -0.82 -15.56 23.09
C GLU A 65 -1.86 -14.47 22.72
N ILE A 66 -2.16 -13.56 23.64
CA ILE A 66 -3.03 -12.42 23.45
C ILE A 66 -2.17 -11.18 23.68
N GLU A 67 -1.87 -10.53 22.56
CA GLU A 67 -1.40 -9.16 22.37
C GLU A 67 0.12 -8.85 22.33
N GLU A 68 0.45 -8.25 21.17
CA GLU A 68 1.51 -7.27 20.90
C GLU A 68 2.96 -7.76 20.83
N ALA A 69 3.30 -8.37 19.69
CA ALA A 69 4.67 -8.38 19.18
C ALA A 69 5.01 -7.00 18.58
N ASP A 70 5.30 -6.04 19.44
CA ASP A 70 6.29 -5.01 19.15
C ASP A 70 7.67 -5.66 19.35
N VAL A 71 8.45 -5.78 18.28
CA VAL A 71 9.76 -6.44 18.30
C VAL A 71 10.82 -5.36 18.50
N THR A 72 11.37 -5.28 19.71
CA THR A 72 12.75 -4.80 19.89
C THR A 72 13.72 -5.96 19.64
N SER A 73 14.69 -5.66 18.79
CA SER A 73 15.77 -6.47 18.23
C SER A 73 16.81 -7.01 19.22
N ASP A 74 17.51 -8.07 18.75
CA ASP A 74 18.80 -8.66 19.21
C ASP A 74 18.78 -9.47 20.54
N VAL A 75 19.35 -10.67 20.71
CA VAL A 75 20.58 -11.36 20.22
C VAL A 75 20.27 -12.88 20.28
N GLY A 76 20.50 -13.78 19.32
CA GLY A 76 21.75 -14.24 18.68
C GLY A 76 22.05 -15.70 19.09
N VAL A 77 22.12 -16.65 18.14
CA VAL A 77 23.01 -17.85 18.02
C VAL A 77 22.56 -18.72 16.81
N MET A 78 23.45 -18.81 15.79
CA MET A 78 24.00 -20.00 15.05
C MET A 78 23.06 -21.23 14.84
N GLU A 79 22.89 -21.91 13.70
CA GLU A 79 23.48 -22.04 12.35
C GLU A 79 22.51 -22.97 11.56
N CYS A 80 22.32 -22.77 10.25
CA CYS A 80 22.45 -23.78 9.17
C CYS A 80 21.85 -23.28 7.85
N ASP A 81 22.51 -23.64 6.76
CA ASP A 81 22.19 -23.34 5.36
C ASP A 81 20.71 -23.48 4.99
N GLY A 82 20.19 -22.41 4.38
CA GLY A 82 18.86 -22.32 3.81
C GLY A 82 18.33 -20.89 3.96
N GLU A 83 18.31 -20.11 2.87
CA GLU A 83 17.59 -18.83 2.80
C GLU A 83 16.06 -19.08 2.92
N GLU A 84 15.57 -19.52 4.07
CA GLU A 84 14.18 -19.30 4.46
C GLU A 84 14.16 -17.96 5.19
N THR A 85 14.13 -16.87 4.41
CA THR A 85 13.57 -15.61 4.91
C THR A 85 12.20 -15.94 5.48
N SER A 86 12.06 -15.95 6.81
CA SER A 86 10.79 -16.21 7.48
C SER A 86 9.76 -15.20 6.99
N LEU A 87 8.97 -15.59 6.00
CA LEU A 87 7.98 -14.74 5.37
C LEU A 87 7.05 -14.24 6.46
N ARG A 88 6.79 -12.93 6.49
CA ARG A 88 5.96 -12.34 7.54
C ARG A 88 4.56 -12.92 7.44
N ARG A 89 4.14 -13.63 8.49
CA ARG A 89 2.88 -14.37 8.50
C ARG A 89 1.71 -13.41 8.63
N VAL A 90 0.79 -13.42 7.66
CA VAL A 90 -0.39 -12.55 7.62
C VAL A 90 -1.61 -13.31 8.14
N THR A 91 -2.20 -12.82 9.23
CA THR A 91 -3.42 -13.38 9.85
C THR A 91 -4.67 -12.78 9.21
N MET A 92 -5.82 -13.39 9.48
CA MET A 92 -7.13 -12.90 9.03
C MET A 92 -7.40 -11.45 9.46
N GLU A 93 -7.01 -11.10 10.69
CA GLU A 93 -7.18 -9.76 11.25
C GLU A 93 -6.26 -8.73 10.59
N MET A 94 -5.00 -9.10 10.33
CA MET A 94 -4.06 -8.22 9.61
C MET A 94 -4.52 -7.96 8.17
N ALA A 95 -4.96 -9.01 7.46
CA ALA A 95 -5.54 -8.87 6.13
C ALA A 95 -6.82 -8.02 6.13
N GLY A 96 -7.70 -8.23 7.12
CA GLY A 96 -8.92 -7.44 7.30
C GLY A 96 -8.63 -5.95 7.53
N SER A 97 -7.77 -5.64 8.49
CA SER A 97 -7.38 -4.26 8.82
C SER A 97 -6.69 -3.55 7.66
N PHE A 98 -5.84 -4.24 6.89
CA PHE A 98 -5.25 -3.70 5.68
C PHE A 98 -6.31 -3.31 4.64
N LEU A 99 -7.27 -4.19 4.36
CA LEU A 99 -8.35 -3.93 3.40
C LEU A 99 -9.25 -2.78 3.87
N GLU A 100 -9.52 -2.68 5.16
CA GLU A 100 -10.27 -1.56 5.74
C GLU A 100 -9.53 -0.23 5.59
N VAL A 101 -8.24 -0.20 5.93
CA VAL A 101 -7.40 1.00 5.76
C VAL A 101 -7.34 1.40 4.28
N LYS A 102 -7.20 0.45 3.35
CA LYS A 102 -7.27 0.69 1.90
C LYS A 102 -8.61 1.29 1.48
N ALA A 103 -9.72 0.72 1.94
CA ALA A 103 -11.06 1.21 1.61
C ALA A 103 -11.33 2.61 2.18
N MET A 104 -10.82 2.93 3.38
CA MET A 104 -10.95 4.25 4.00
C MET A 104 -10.03 5.31 3.38
N THR A 105 -8.87 4.91 2.84
CA THR A 105 -7.90 5.83 2.22
C THR A 105 -8.18 6.06 0.74
N ALA A 106 -8.77 5.08 0.04
CA ALA A 106 -9.17 5.18 -1.37
C ALA A 106 -9.92 6.47 -1.74
N PRO A 107 -10.99 6.90 -1.03
CA PRO A 107 -11.69 8.13 -1.37
C PRO A 107 -10.83 9.39 -1.15
N LYS A 108 -9.89 9.38 -0.20
CA LYS A 108 -8.97 10.52 0.03
C LYS A 108 -7.97 10.67 -1.10
N ILE A 109 -7.41 9.54 -1.56
CA ILE A 109 -6.50 9.52 -2.72
C ILE A 109 -7.27 9.97 -3.97
N ALA A 110 -8.45 9.41 -4.22
CA ALA A 110 -9.27 9.80 -5.36
C ALA A 110 -9.65 11.28 -5.34
N PHE A 111 -10.02 11.83 -4.18
CA PHE A 111 -10.33 13.25 -4.04
C PHE A 111 -9.10 14.14 -4.26
N GLY A 112 -7.91 13.70 -3.80
CA GLY A 112 -6.66 14.40 -4.09
C GLY A 112 -6.37 14.50 -5.59
N VAL A 113 -6.55 13.41 -6.34
CA VAL A 113 -6.39 13.41 -7.81
C VAL A 113 -7.43 14.32 -8.47
N MET A 114 -8.69 14.24 -8.03
CA MET A 114 -9.78 15.08 -8.53
C MET A 114 -9.47 16.58 -8.36
N LEU A 115 -8.98 16.99 -7.19
CA LEU A 115 -8.56 18.38 -6.94
C LEU A 115 -7.43 18.83 -7.86
N CYS A 116 -6.46 17.96 -8.15
CA CYS A 116 -5.38 18.28 -9.07
C CYS A 116 -5.90 18.53 -10.50
N ILE A 117 -6.85 17.72 -10.95
CA ILE A 117 -7.48 17.87 -12.29
C ILE A 117 -8.36 19.12 -12.35
N LEU A 118 -9.05 19.47 -11.25
CA LEU A 118 -9.88 20.68 -11.16
C LEU A 118 -9.05 21.96 -10.95
N SER A 119 -7.80 21.85 -10.51
CA SER A 119 -6.97 23.00 -10.14
C SER A 119 -6.82 24.08 -11.23
N PRO A 120 -6.63 23.77 -12.53
CA PRO A 120 -6.48 24.81 -13.55
C PRO A 120 -7.81 25.40 -14.02
N VAL A 121 -8.97 24.84 -13.63
CA VAL A 121 -10.30 25.29 -14.10
C VAL A 121 -10.55 26.76 -13.75
N ALA A 122 -10.21 27.17 -12.52
CA ALA A 122 -10.39 28.54 -12.08
C ALA A 122 -9.51 29.53 -12.88
N LEU A 123 -8.27 29.14 -13.16
CA LEU A 123 -7.33 29.93 -13.96
C LEU A 123 -7.82 30.09 -15.40
N ILE A 124 -8.17 28.98 -16.06
CA ILE A 124 -8.67 28.97 -17.44
C ILE A 124 -9.94 29.81 -17.56
N PHE A 125 -10.89 29.62 -16.64
CA PHE A 125 -12.16 30.33 -16.65
C PHE A 125 -12.00 31.84 -16.41
N LEU A 126 -11.24 32.24 -15.39
CA LEU A 126 -11.07 33.67 -15.08
C LEU A 126 -10.27 34.41 -16.15
N SER A 127 -9.23 33.77 -16.70
CA SER A 127 -8.46 34.34 -17.81
C SER A 127 -9.35 34.56 -19.03
N GLY A 128 -10.12 33.54 -19.44
CA GLY A 128 -11.07 33.68 -20.55
C GLY A 128 -12.16 34.71 -20.29
N ALA A 129 -12.77 34.70 -19.10
CA ALA A 129 -13.81 35.67 -18.77
C ALA A 129 -13.31 37.13 -18.78
N SER A 130 -12.03 37.36 -18.49
CA SER A 130 -11.38 38.67 -18.55
C SER A 130 -11.15 39.14 -19.98
N GLU A 131 -10.63 38.26 -20.84
CA GLU A 131 -10.35 38.54 -22.26
C GLU A 131 -11.62 38.92 -23.03
N TYR A 132 -12.73 38.23 -22.76
CA TYR A 132 -14.03 38.50 -23.38
C TYR A 132 -14.85 39.61 -22.69
N GLY A 133 -14.26 40.33 -21.73
CA GLY A 133 -14.89 41.47 -21.07
C GLY A 133 -16.10 41.14 -20.18
N MET A 134 -16.28 39.88 -19.79
CA MET A 134 -17.34 39.47 -18.85
C MET A 134 -17.11 40.00 -17.44
N ILE A 135 -15.84 40.24 -17.09
CA ILE A 135 -15.41 40.72 -15.77
C ILE A 135 -14.55 41.98 -15.98
N PRO A 136 -14.79 43.07 -15.23
CA PRO A 136 -14.04 44.31 -15.34
C PRO A 136 -12.68 44.22 -14.63
N ILE A 137 -11.85 43.25 -15.03
CA ILE A 137 -10.51 43.03 -14.49
C ILE A 137 -9.54 42.93 -15.68
N GLU A 138 -8.28 43.35 -15.50
CA GLU A 138 -7.22 43.14 -16.50
C GLU A 138 -6.80 41.68 -16.56
N GLU A 139 -6.47 41.17 -17.76
CA GLU A 139 -6.10 39.76 -17.99
C GLU A 139 -5.00 39.27 -17.05
N ASP A 140 -3.92 40.04 -16.89
CA ASP A 140 -2.82 39.72 -15.98
C ASP A 140 -3.30 39.54 -14.53
N ARG A 141 -4.25 40.37 -14.07
CA ARG A 141 -4.81 40.26 -12.72
C ARG A 141 -5.78 39.08 -12.62
N ALA A 142 -6.54 38.79 -13.67
CA ALA A 142 -7.42 37.62 -13.72
C ALA A 142 -6.62 36.31 -13.66
N ALA A 143 -5.51 36.22 -14.39
CA ALA A 143 -4.59 35.08 -14.34
C ALA A 143 -3.99 34.89 -12.93
N MET A 144 -3.52 35.96 -12.30
CA MET A 144 -2.96 35.91 -10.94
C MET A 144 -4.01 35.53 -9.89
N THR A 145 -5.24 36.04 -10.01
CA THR A 145 -6.34 35.66 -9.10
C THR A 145 -6.76 34.20 -9.30
N GLY A 146 -6.72 33.68 -10.52
CA GLY A 146 -6.98 32.27 -10.83
C GLY A 146 -5.88 31.32 -10.37
N LEU A 147 -4.63 31.77 -10.28
CA LEU A 147 -3.52 30.97 -9.78
C LEU A 147 -3.65 30.62 -8.28
N ILE A 148 -4.25 31.52 -7.49
CA ILE A 148 -4.44 31.31 -6.03
C ILE A 148 -5.24 30.02 -5.75
N PRO A 149 -6.48 29.82 -6.27
CA PRO A 149 -7.23 28.58 -6.06
C PRO A 149 -6.53 27.37 -6.68
N THR A 150 -5.81 27.51 -7.80
CA THR A 150 -5.01 26.42 -8.38
C THR A 150 -3.98 25.89 -7.38
N ILE A 151 -3.18 26.77 -6.78
CA ILE A 151 -2.16 26.37 -5.79
C ILE A 151 -2.82 25.78 -4.54
N LEU A 152 -3.94 26.35 -4.07
CA LEU A 152 -4.66 25.83 -2.91
C LEU A 152 -5.22 24.42 -3.14
N PHE A 153 -5.78 24.15 -4.32
CA PHE A 153 -6.29 22.82 -4.67
C PHE A 153 -5.17 21.79 -4.77
N ILE A 154 -4.03 22.16 -5.36
CA ILE A 154 -2.84 21.31 -5.41
C ILE A 154 -2.33 21.02 -3.99
N ALA A 155 -2.18 22.05 -3.15
CA ALA A 155 -1.74 21.90 -1.77
C ALA A 155 -2.66 20.98 -0.95
N ALA A 156 -3.98 21.13 -1.11
CA ALA A 156 -4.97 20.25 -0.49
C ALA A 156 -4.87 18.80 -1.03
N GLY A 157 -4.67 18.62 -2.34
CA GLY A 157 -4.45 17.32 -2.95
C GLY A 157 -3.22 16.60 -2.39
N VAL A 158 -2.09 17.29 -2.31
CA VAL A 158 -0.84 16.78 -1.72
C VAL A 158 -1.04 16.42 -0.25
N ALA A 159 -1.71 17.25 0.54
CA ALA A 159 -1.99 16.97 1.95
C ALA A 159 -2.80 15.67 2.13
N LEU A 160 -3.77 15.42 1.24
CA LEU A 160 -4.54 14.16 1.24
C LEU A 160 -3.69 12.95 0.86
N PHE A 161 -2.82 13.08 -0.13
CA PHE A 161 -1.89 12.01 -0.51
C PHE A 161 -0.92 11.67 0.63
N VAL A 162 -0.34 12.67 1.28
CA VAL A 162 0.57 12.47 2.42
C VAL A 162 -0.18 11.82 3.59
N SER A 163 -1.36 12.33 3.95
CA SER A 163 -2.19 11.73 5.00
C SER A 163 -2.58 10.28 4.69
N ALA A 164 -2.90 9.96 3.43
CA ALA A 164 -3.23 8.59 3.02
C ALA A 164 -1.98 7.69 3.03
N GLY A 165 -0.86 8.19 2.50
CA GLY A 165 0.42 7.49 2.44
C GLY A 165 0.95 7.13 3.84
N MET A 166 0.89 8.06 4.80
CA MET A 166 1.31 7.78 6.18
C MET A 166 0.49 6.66 6.84
N LYS A 167 -0.81 6.53 6.51
CA LYS A 167 -1.64 5.44 7.02
C LYS A 167 -1.33 4.10 6.34
N LEU A 168 -1.09 4.14 5.02
CA LEU A 168 -0.76 2.95 4.23
C LEU A 168 0.67 2.45 4.47
N GLY A 169 1.59 3.33 4.88
CA GLY A 169 2.99 2.99 5.16
C GLY A 169 3.16 1.87 6.19
N LYS A 170 2.24 1.77 7.16
CA LYS A 170 2.21 0.67 8.14
C LYS A 170 2.05 -0.72 7.50
N TYR A 171 1.46 -0.77 6.31
CA TYR A 171 1.15 -2.00 5.56
C TYR A 171 1.93 -2.12 4.26
N GLU A 172 2.92 -1.24 4.03
CA GLU A 172 3.70 -1.19 2.79
C GLU A 172 4.45 -2.50 2.52
N TYR A 173 4.80 -3.24 3.56
CA TYR A 173 5.42 -4.56 3.46
C TYR A 173 4.52 -5.58 2.73
N LEU A 174 3.18 -5.47 2.83
CA LEU A 174 2.26 -6.37 2.11
C LEU A 174 2.32 -6.19 0.58
N GLU A 175 2.74 -5.01 0.13
CA GLU A 175 2.85 -4.68 -1.30
C GLU A 175 4.26 -4.90 -1.84
N LYS A 176 5.28 -4.74 -1.01
CA LYS A 176 6.69 -4.78 -1.45
C LYS A 176 7.40 -6.11 -1.16
N GLU A 177 6.94 -6.84 -0.16
CA GLU A 177 7.60 -8.07 0.30
C GLU A 177 6.72 -9.30 0.05
N PRO A 178 7.32 -10.46 -0.24
CA PRO A 178 6.58 -11.71 -0.31
C PRO A 178 6.00 -12.03 1.07
N ILE A 179 4.75 -12.49 1.09
CA ILE A 179 4.01 -12.74 2.34
C ILE A 179 3.62 -14.21 2.45
N ASP A 180 3.51 -14.71 3.69
CA ASP A 180 2.92 -16.02 3.95
C ASP A 180 1.57 -15.86 4.64
N THR A 181 0.49 -16.28 3.98
CA THR A 181 -0.87 -16.08 4.51
C THR A 181 -1.35 -17.31 5.27
N VAL A 182 -1.94 -17.11 6.44
CA VAL A 182 -2.55 -18.22 7.21
C VAL A 182 -3.69 -18.87 6.39
N TYR A 183 -3.87 -20.18 6.57
CA TYR A 183 -4.97 -20.92 5.96
C TYR A 183 -6.32 -20.22 6.18
N GLY A 184 -7.05 -19.97 5.10
CA GLY A 184 -8.35 -19.28 5.11
C GLY A 184 -8.30 -17.79 4.73
N VAL A 185 -7.14 -17.12 4.79
CA VAL A 185 -7.00 -15.70 4.40
C VAL A 185 -7.32 -15.52 2.92
N GLU A 186 -6.72 -16.32 2.05
CA GLU A 186 -7.00 -16.27 0.61
C GLU A 186 -8.48 -16.48 0.31
N GLY A 187 -9.14 -17.42 1.00
CA GLY A 187 -10.57 -17.70 0.85
C GLY A 187 -11.44 -16.51 1.24
N MET A 188 -11.15 -15.87 2.38
CA MET A 188 -11.84 -14.67 2.84
C MET A 188 -11.63 -13.49 1.89
N VAL A 189 -10.41 -13.29 1.41
CA VAL A 189 -10.07 -12.21 0.47
C VAL A 189 -10.78 -12.43 -0.87
N ARG A 190 -10.77 -13.67 -1.40
CA ARG A 190 -11.49 -14.01 -2.64
C ARG A 190 -13.00 -13.83 -2.51
N ASP A 191 -13.61 -14.19 -1.38
CA ASP A 191 -15.05 -13.98 -1.14
C ASP A 191 -15.40 -12.48 -1.09
N ARG A 192 -14.62 -11.67 -0.36
CA ARG A 192 -14.79 -10.21 -0.32
C ARG A 192 -14.57 -9.57 -1.70
N MET A 193 -13.55 -10.00 -2.43
CA MET A 193 -13.23 -9.51 -3.78
C MET A 193 -14.37 -9.82 -4.76
N LYS A 194 -14.92 -11.04 -4.73
CA LYS A 194 -16.06 -11.43 -5.56
C LYS A 194 -17.31 -10.60 -5.25
N LYS A 195 -17.60 -10.34 -3.97
CA LYS A 195 -18.69 -9.45 -3.55
C LYS A 195 -18.50 -8.01 -4.04
N TRP A 196 -17.24 -7.55 -4.12
CA TRP A 196 -16.91 -6.21 -4.58
C TRP A 196 -16.77 -6.07 -6.10
N GLU A 197 -16.59 -7.18 -6.82
CA GLU A 197 -16.31 -7.22 -8.26
C GLU A 197 -17.34 -6.46 -9.10
N ASP A 198 -18.63 -6.61 -8.80
CA ASP A 198 -19.70 -5.87 -9.49
C ASP A 198 -19.61 -4.36 -9.27
N THR A 199 -19.24 -3.95 -8.05
CA THR A 199 -19.07 -2.54 -7.72
C THR A 199 -17.82 -1.97 -8.39
N TYR A 200 -16.71 -2.71 -8.41
CA TYR A 200 -15.52 -2.36 -9.15
C TYR A 200 -15.82 -2.18 -10.64
N ARG A 201 -16.47 -3.17 -11.26
CA ARG A 201 -16.83 -3.14 -12.68
C ARG A 201 -17.72 -1.94 -13.01
N ARG A 202 -18.77 -1.68 -12.22
CA ARG A 202 -19.65 -0.51 -12.43
C ARG A 202 -18.90 0.81 -12.31
N MET A 203 -18.07 0.98 -11.28
CA MET A 203 -17.29 2.22 -11.09
C MET A 203 -16.31 2.45 -12.26
N MET A 204 -15.65 1.38 -12.74
CA MET A 204 -14.75 1.46 -13.88
C MET A 204 -15.49 1.83 -15.17
N VAL A 205 -16.61 1.15 -15.47
CA VAL A 205 -17.40 1.44 -16.68
C VAL A 205 -17.94 2.87 -16.67
N ILE A 206 -18.51 3.31 -15.54
CA ILE A 206 -19.03 4.68 -15.40
C ILE A 206 -17.88 5.69 -15.49
N GLY A 207 -16.76 5.44 -14.81
CA GLY A 207 -15.62 6.36 -14.80
C GLY A 207 -14.98 6.52 -16.18
N ILE A 208 -14.71 5.41 -16.88
CA ILE A 208 -14.16 5.43 -18.25
C ILE A 208 -15.17 6.06 -19.20
N GLY A 209 -16.44 5.67 -19.12
CA GLY A 209 -17.51 6.25 -19.94
C GLY A 209 -17.62 7.76 -19.77
N LEU A 210 -17.51 8.26 -18.53
CA LEU A 210 -17.54 9.69 -18.24
C LEU A 210 -16.32 10.42 -18.82
N CYS A 211 -15.13 9.82 -18.77
CA CYS A 211 -13.92 10.40 -19.38
C CYS A 211 -14.03 10.48 -20.92
N VAL A 212 -14.64 9.48 -21.56
CA VAL A 212 -14.88 9.50 -23.02
C VAL A 212 -15.94 10.54 -23.39
N ILE A 213 -17.04 10.61 -22.63
CA ILE A 213 -18.11 11.60 -22.83
C ILE A 213 -17.62 13.02 -22.55
N ALA A 214 -16.61 13.20 -21.69
CA ALA A 214 -16.05 14.51 -21.36
C ALA A 214 -15.46 15.26 -22.58
N CYS A 215 -15.18 14.57 -23.69
CA CYS A 215 -14.76 15.20 -24.94
C CYS A 215 -15.92 15.84 -25.72
N LEU A 216 -17.18 15.43 -25.50
CA LEU A 216 -18.35 15.92 -26.25
C LEU A 216 -18.56 17.44 -26.15
N PRO A 217 -18.43 18.09 -24.98
CA PRO A 217 -18.56 19.54 -24.88
C PRO A 217 -17.70 20.31 -25.89
N ILE A 218 -16.47 19.86 -26.16
CA ILE A 218 -15.56 20.52 -27.12
C ILE A 218 -16.10 20.43 -28.54
N PHE A 219 -16.52 19.24 -28.96
CA PHE A 219 -17.10 19.04 -30.30
C PHE A 219 -18.41 19.80 -30.49
N ILE A 220 -19.26 19.80 -29.45
CA ILE A 220 -20.53 20.53 -29.46
C ILE A 220 -20.27 22.04 -29.56
N ALA A 221 -19.32 22.56 -28.78
CA ALA A 221 -18.95 23.98 -28.83
C ALA A 221 -18.44 24.37 -30.22
N GLY A 222 -17.51 23.59 -30.79
CA GLY A 222 -16.96 23.86 -32.12
C GLY A 222 -17.95 23.69 -33.29
N ALA A 223 -19.03 22.89 -33.11
CA ALA A 223 -20.04 22.68 -34.15
C ALA A 223 -21.18 23.70 -34.11
N ILE A 224 -21.58 24.16 -32.92
CA ILE A 224 -22.75 25.04 -32.74
C ILE A 224 -22.36 26.52 -32.80
N PHE A 225 -21.22 26.90 -32.23
CA PHE A 225 -20.81 28.28 -32.11
C PHE A 225 -19.92 28.70 -33.29
N ARG A 226 -20.09 29.96 -33.75
CA ARG A 226 -19.31 30.52 -34.86
C ARG A 226 -17.89 30.85 -34.39
N SER A 227 -16.93 30.75 -35.30
CA SER A 227 -15.48 30.90 -35.07
C SER A 227 -14.99 32.27 -34.60
N ASP A 228 -15.89 33.23 -34.37
CA ASP A 228 -15.53 34.59 -33.94
C ASP A 228 -15.59 34.78 -32.41
N ASP A 229 -16.11 33.80 -31.67
CA ASP A 229 -16.24 33.82 -30.20
C ASP A 229 -15.62 32.54 -29.62
N ASP A 230 -14.44 32.62 -29.00
CA ASP A 230 -13.79 31.45 -28.39
C ASP A 230 -14.29 31.16 -26.96
N MET A 231 -15.16 32.00 -26.39
CA MET A 231 -15.68 31.81 -25.04
C MET A 231 -16.41 30.46 -24.84
N PRO A 232 -17.28 29.99 -25.77
CA PRO A 232 -17.88 28.66 -25.69
C PRO A 232 -16.84 27.53 -25.68
N MET A 233 -15.70 27.70 -26.34
CA MET A 233 -14.61 26.71 -26.34
C MET A 233 -13.93 26.66 -24.97
N ILE A 234 -13.65 27.81 -24.35
CA ILE A 234 -13.08 27.90 -23.00
C ILE A 234 -14.00 27.21 -21.97
N LEU A 235 -15.31 27.50 -22.03
CA LEU A 235 -16.31 26.87 -21.17
C LEU A 235 -16.38 25.35 -21.40
N ALA A 236 -16.27 24.89 -22.64
CA ALA A 236 -16.24 23.48 -22.97
C ALA A 236 -15.01 22.77 -22.40
N VAL A 237 -13.84 23.40 -22.41
CA VAL A 237 -12.62 22.87 -21.77
C VAL A 237 -12.79 22.80 -20.25
N CYS A 238 -13.35 23.83 -19.62
CA CYS A 238 -13.66 23.80 -18.18
C CYS A 238 -14.63 22.66 -17.83
N LEU A 239 -15.69 22.48 -18.63
CA LEU A 239 -16.65 21.38 -18.43
C LEU A 239 -15.99 20.00 -18.65
N LEU A 240 -15.12 19.88 -19.65
CA LEU A 240 -14.33 18.67 -19.87
C LEU A 240 -13.53 18.32 -18.62
N LEU A 241 -12.78 19.25 -18.05
CA LEU A 241 -11.96 19.00 -16.86
C LEU A 241 -12.81 18.57 -15.65
N VAL A 242 -14.00 19.17 -15.47
CA VAL A 242 -14.94 18.77 -14.42
C VAL A 242 -15.43 17.34 -14.63
N LEU A 243 -15.86 16.97 -15.83
CA LEU A 243 -16.32 15.61 -16.14
C LEU A 243 -15.20 14.57 -16.02
N VAL A 244 -14.00 14.88 -16.52
CA VAL A 244 -12.81 14.03 -16.37
C VAL A 244 -12.48 13.84 -14.89
N SER A 245 -12.52 14.91 -14.07
CA SER A 245 -12.20 14.80 -12.64
C SER A 245 -13.15 13.84 -11.91
N ALA A 246 -14.45 13.86 -12.23
CA ALA A 246 -15.44 12.94 -11.68
C ALA A 246 -15.21 11.50 -12.17
N GLY A 247 -14.84 11.31 -13.44
CA GLY A 247 -14.53 10.00 -14.00
C GLY A 247 -13.31 9.37 -13.35
N VAL A 248 -12.23 10.16 -13.23
CA VAL A 248 -10.98 9.74 -12.58
C VAL A 248 -11.18 9.48 -11.08
N TYR A 249 -12.03 10.25 -10.39
CA TYR A 249 -12.37 9.97 -8.99
C TYR A 249 -12.92 8.54 -8.81
N LEU A 250 -13.85 8.11 -9.67
CA LEU A 250 -14.41 6.76 -9.62
C LEU A 250 -13.36 5.69 -9.92
N ILE A 251 -12.54 5.90 -10.96
CA ILE A 251 -11.49 4.96 -11.39
C ILE A 251 -10.45 4.79 -10.27
N VAL A 252 -9.93 5.88 -9.72
CA VAL A 252 -8.89 5.85 -8.67
C VAL A 252 -9.44 5.20 -7.41
N ARG A 253 -10.66 5.56 -6.98
CA ARG A 253 -11.29 4.95 -5.80
C ARG A 253 -11.46 3.44 -5.96
N ALA A 254 -11.94 2.99 -7.12
CA ALA A 254 -12.11 1.57 -7.42
C ALA A 254 -10.77 0.84 -7.46
N SER A 255 -9.77 1.44 -8.10
CA SER A 255 -8.44 0.86 -8.30
C SER A 255 -7.67 0.68 -7.00
N VAL A 256 -7.70 1.67 -6.09
CA VAL A 256 -6.99 1.57 -4.80
C VAL A 256 -7.51 0.40 -3.96
N THR A 257 -8.84 0.23 -3.88
CA THR A 257 -9.45 -0.89 -3.16
C THR A 257 -9.15 -2.22 -3.84
N TRP A 258 -9.25 -2.28 -5.17
CA TRP A 258 -8.96 -3.49 -5.95
C TRP A 258 -7.51 -3.97 -5.80
N ASN A 259 -6.57 -3.03 -5.81
CA ASN A 259 -5.15 -3.30 -5.58
C ASN A 259 -4.89 -3.87 -4.18
N GLY A 260 -5.68 -3.47 -3.17
CA GLY A 260 -5.61 -4.09 -1.84
C GLY A 260 -5.93 -5.59 -1.85
N TYR A 261 -6.94 -6.02 -2.61
CA TYR A 261 -7.24 -7.45 -2.76
C TYR A 261 -6.13 -8.18 -3.51
N ARG A 262 -5.64 -7.61 -4.62
CA ARG A 262 -4.54 -8.20 -5.41
C ARG A 262 -3.23 -8.32 -4.63
N ALA A 263 -2.93 -7.35 -3.76
CA ALA A 263 -1.75 -7.37 -2.91
C ALA A 263 -1.76 -8.57 -1.94
N LEU A 264 -2.91 -8.89 -1.34
CA LEU A 264 -3.06 -10.03 -0.45
C LEU A 264 -3.13 -11.38 -1.17
N LEU A 265 -3.63 -11.41 -2.40
CA LEU A 265 -3.66 -12.62 -3.24
C LEU A 265 -2.37 -12.83 -4.06
N GLU A 266 -1.43 -11.88 -3.97
CA GLU A 266 -0.20 -11.86 -4.76
C GLU A 266 -0.46 -12.03 -6.28
N GLU A 267 -1.48 -11.36 -6.80
CA GLU A 267 -1.90 -11.42 -8.21
C GLU A 267 -1.37 -10.22 -9.02
N GLY A 268 -0.95 -10.47 -10.27
CA GLY A 268 -0.43 -9.45 -11.19
C GLY A 268 0.90 -8.84 -10.73
N GLU A 269 0.95 -7.52 -10.62
CA GLU A 269 2.13 -6.75 -10.14
C GLU A 269 2.51 -7.05 -8.68
N TYR A 270 1.63 -7.72 -7.92
CA TYR A 270 1.91 -8.10 -6.54
C TYR A 270 2.41 -9.54 -6.39
N SER A 271 2.70 -10.23 -7.49
CA SER A 271 3.21 -11.61 -7.44
C SER A 271 4.56 -11.69 -6.73
N ARG A 272 4.83 -12.82 -6.07
CA ARG A 272 6.11 -13.05 -5.36
C ARG A 272 7.32 -12.84 -6.27
N SER A 273 7.23 -13.32 -7.51
CA SER A 273 8.27 -13.16 -8.53
C SER A 273 8.50 -11.68 -8.85
N HIS A 274 7.42 -10.93 -9.16
CA HIS A 274 7.50 -9.51 -9.45
C HIS A 274 8.10 -8.71 -8.29
N LYS A 275 7.63 -8.95 -7.05
CA LYS A 275 8.16 -8.29 -5.85
C LYS A 275 9.65 -8.53 -5.65
N LYS A 276 10.11 -9.79 -5.80
CA LYS A 276 11.54 -10.16 -5.65
C LYS A 276 12.42 -9.53 -6.74
N ILE A 277 11.97 -9.55 -7.99
CA ILE A 277 12.69 -8.95 -9.11
C ILE A 277 12.75 -7.43 -8.96
N ASN A 278 11.61 -6.77 -8.68
CA ASN A 278 11.54 -5.33 -8.52
C ASN A 278 12.45 -4.85 -7.37
N ARG A 279 12.44 -5.54 -6.22
CA ARG A 279 13.35 -5.22 -5.09
C ARG A 279 14.83 -5.34 -5.47
N SER A 280 15.19 -6.32 -6.29
CA SER A 280 16.59 -6.61 -6.63
C SER A 280 17.12 -5.76 -7.79
N VAL A 281 16.27 -5.50 -8.79
CA VAL A 281 16.68 -4.91 -10.08
C VAL A 281 16.40 -3.42 -10.15
N SER A 282 15.32 -2.94 -9.53
CA SER A 282 14.87 -1.54 -9.67
C SER A 282 15.94 -0.53 -9.25
N GLY A 283 16.52 -0.71 -8.05
CA GLY A 283 17.54 0.21 -7.53
C GLY A 283 18.78 0.30 -8.41
N ALA A 284 19.29 -0.84 -8.86
CA ALA A 284 20.45 -0.90 -9.75
C ALA A 284 20.13 -0.29 -11.13
N TYR A 285 18.98 -0.64 -11.71
CA TYR A 285 18.56 -0.18 -13.02
C TYR A 285 18.40 1.34 -13.08
N TRP A 286 17.67 1.92 -12.11
CA TRP A 286 17.46 3.36 -12.07
C TRP A 286 18.74 4.11 -11.73
N GLY A 287 19.60 3.57 -10.84
CA GLY A 287 20.92 4.13 -10.58
C GLY A 287 21.81 4.19 -11.83
N ILE A 288 21.84 3.11 -12.61
CA ILE A 288 22.58 3.05 -13.89
C ILE A 288 21.97 4.02 -14.92
N THR A 289 20.64 4.07 -15.03
CA THR A 289 19.95 4.99 -15.95
C THR A 289 20.29 6.45 -15.65
N VAL A 290 20.27 6.84 -14.38
CA VAL A 290 20.67 8.18 -13.93
C VAL A 290 22.14 8.44 -14.24
N ALA A 291 23.04 7.48 -13.99
CA ALA A 291 24.45 7.62 -14.32
C ALA A 291 24.68 7.81 -15.83
N ILE A 292 23.98 7.05 -16.68
CA ILE A 292 24.03 7.18 -18.15
C ILE A 292 23.48 8.54 -18.59
N TYR A 293 22.35 8.97 -18.03
CA TYR A 293 21.76 10.28 -18.32
C TYR A 293 22.70 11.42 -17.95
N LEU A 294 23.25 11.42 -16.74
CA LEU A 294 24.17 12.46 -16.29
C LEU A 294 25.48 12.43 -17.10
N GLY A 295 26.08 11.25 -17.28
CA GLY A 295 27.30 11.09 -18.08
C GLY A 295 27.13 11.61 -19.50
N SER A 296 26.09 11.14 -20.21
CA SER A 296 25.82 11.60 -21.58
C SER A 296 25.48 13.09 -21.66
N SER A 297 24.76 13.64 -20.67
CA SER A 297 24.39 15.07 -20.63
C SER A 297 25.58 15.97 -20.37
N PHE A 298 26.44 15.62 -19.42
CA PHE A 298 27.65 16.39 -19.11
C PHE A 298 28.71 16.30 -20.22
N LEU A 299 28.89 15.13 -20.85
CA LEU A 299 29.83 14.99 -21.98
C LEU A 299 29.36 15.70 -23.24
N SER A 300 28.06 15.66 -23.54
CA SER A 300 27.54 16.19 -24.80
C SER A 300 27.17 17.67 -24.72
N GLY A 301 26.93 18.21 -23.51
CA GLY A 301 26.40 19.57 -23.30
C GLY A 301 24.98 19.79 -23.85
N ARG A 302 24.33 18.75 -24.38
CA ARG A 302 23.06 18.81 -25.12
C ARG A 302 21.91 18.24 -24.30
N TRP A 303 21.60 18.91 -23.20
CA TRP A 303 20.51 18.56 -22.29
C TRP A 303 19.14 18.47 -22.99
N GLU A 304 18.98 19.18 -24.11
CA GLU A 304 17.76 19.18 -24.94
C GLU A 304 17.49 17.85 -25.67
N MET A 305 18.50 16.99 -25.87
CA MET A 305 18.30 15.67 -26.49
C MET A 305 18.41 14.52 -25.50
N THR A 306 19.19 14.65 -24.44
CA THR A 306 19.46 13.54 -23.51
C THR A 306 18.26 13.14 -22.67
N TRP A 307 17.20 13.95 -22.59
CA TRP A 307 15.96 13.58 -21.92
C TRP A 307 15.29 12.33 -22.54
N ILE A 308 15.56 12.02 -23.82
CA ILE A 308 15.02 10.82 -24.50
C ILE A 308 15.43 9.50 -23.81
N ILE A 309 16.51 9.54 -23.01
CA ILE A 309 16.96 8.40 -22.22
C ILE A 309 15.88 7.95 -21.23
N TRP A 310 15.07 8.87 -20.68
CA TRP A 310 14.03 8.54 -19.71
C TRP A 310 12.89 7.71 -20.29
N PRO A 311 12.23 8.10 -21.40
CA PRO A 311 11.25 7.25 -22.07
C PRO A 311 11.82 5.88 -22.48
N VAL A 312 13.03 5.85 -23.06
CA VAL A 312 13.67 4.60 -23.50
C VAL A 312 13.94 3.69 -22.31
N ALA A 313 14.48 4.23 -21.21
CA ALA A 313 14.72 3.48 -20.00
C ALA A 313 13.42 2.96 -19.36
N GLY A 314 12.31 3.71 -19.42
CA GLY A 314 11.02 3.22 -18.94
C GLY A 314 10.55 1.96 -19.69
N VAL A 315 10.63 1.98 -21.03
CA VAL A 315 10.24 0.83 -21.87
C VAL A 315 11.18 -0.36 -21.65
N LEU A 316 12.49 -0.12 -21.61
CA LEU A 316 13.48 -1.17 -21.38
C LEU A 316 13.32 -1.83 -20.00
N TYR A 317 12.97 -1.05 -18.97
CA TYR A 317 12.74 -1.60 -17.63
C TYR A 317 11.59 -2.61 -17.63
N GLY A 318 10.46 -2.25 -18.23
CA GLY A 318 9.31 -3.15 -18.35
C GLY A 318 9.67 -4.46 -19.06
N ALA A 319 10.39 -4.37 -20.19
CA ALA A 319 10.85 -5.54 -20.93
C ALA A 319 11.80 -6.43 -20.10
N ILE A 320 12.73 -5.83 -19.35
CA ILE A 320 13.66 -6.58 -18.49
C ILE A 320 12.91 -7.31 -17.38
N VAL A 321 11.97 -6.64 -16.71
CA VAL A 321 11.17 -7.24 -15.64
C VAL A 321 10.35 -8.43 -16.18
N GLU A 322 9.68 -8.28 -17.33
CA GLU A 322 8.88 -9.35 -17.94
C GLU A 322 9.73 -10.57 -18.36
N ILE A 323 10.92 -10.34 -18.91
CA ILE A 323 11.87 -11.40 -19.26
C ILE A 323 12.33 -12.16 -18.00
N LEU A 324 12.68 -11.42 -16.94
CA LEU A 324 13.14 -12.02 -15.69
C LEU A 324 12.03 -12.79 -14.99
N GLU A 325 10.79 -12.29 -15.03
CA GLU A 325 9.62 -12.99 -14.50
C GLU A 325 9.36 -14.29 -15.23
N THR A 326 9.41 -14.26 -16.56
CA THR A 326 9.22 -15.46 -17.38
C THR A 326 10.29 -16.51 -17.08
N ARG A 327 11.53 -16.08 -16.83
CA ARG A 327 12.63 -16.97 -16.46
C ARG A 327 12.43 -17.57 -15.06
N SER A 328 12.00 -16.78 -14.09
CA SER A 328 11.73 -17.25 -12.72
C SER A 328 10.53 -18.19 -12.63
N ARG A 329 9.58 -18.12 -13.57
CA ARG A 329 8.42 -19.03 -13.62
C ARG A 329 8.75 -20.40 -14.21
N ASN A 330 9.84 -20.49 -14.99
CA ASN A 330 10.28 -21.70 -15.68
C ASN A 330 11.41 -22.46 -14.95
N SER A 331 11.93 -21.92 -13.83
CA SER A 331 12.94 -22.53 -12.95
C SER A 331 12.30 -23.07 -11.69
#